data_AF-A0A3N7HZ00-F1
#
_entry.id   AF-A0A3N7HZ00-F1
#
_cell.length_a   1.000
_cell.length_b   1.000
_cell.length_c   1.000
_cell.angle_alpha   90.00
_cell.angle_beta   90.00
_cell.angle_gamma   90.00
#
_symmetry.space_group_name_H-M   'P 1'
#
loop_
_entity.id
_entity.type
_entity.pdbx_description
1 polymer ?
#
loop_
_entity_poly.entity_id
_entity_poly.type
_entity_poly.pdbx_seq_one_letter_code
_entity_poly.pdbx_strand_id
1 'polypeptide(L)' 'METQAHLTASSNRQNNSRPEANFPPSLWGCSFASFSFPQTEFEWYTRQVEVLKENVKDMLMASKKDPVLISVTSYYIVLY' A
#
# COMPACT_ATOMS: atom_id res chain seq x y z
N MET A 1 64.84 -25.35 44.30
CA MET A 1 64.34 -24.11 43.67
C MET A 1 63.90 -24.48 42.27
N GLU A 2 62.63 -24.84 42.08
CA GLU A 2 61.91 -24.69 40.81
C GLU A 2 60.43 -24.51 41.18
N THR A 3 59.89 -23.34 40.86
CA THR A 3 58.61 -22.85 41.36
C THR A 3 57.49 -23.45 40.52
N GLN A 4 56.66 -24.28 41.14
CA GLN A 4 55.48 -24.86 40.52
C GLN A 4 54.49 -23.73 40.23
N ALA A 5 54.38 -23.33 38.95
CA ALA A 5 53.40 -22.37 38.48
C ALA A 5 52.00 -22.98 38.67
N HIS A 6 51.37 -22.65 39.80
CA HIS A 6 49.95 -22.83 40.00
C HIS A 6 49.23 -21.96 38.97
N LEU A 7 48.91 -22.54 37.82
CA LEU A 7 47.95 -21.99 36.89
C LEU A 7 46.60 -21.96 37.61
N THR A 8 46.34 -20.91 38.39
CA THR A 8 44.98 -20.42 38.56
C THR A 8 44.53 -20.05 37.16
N ALA A 9 43.94 -21.01 36.45
CA ALA A 9 42.96 -20.71 35.43
C ALA A 9 41.93 -19.84 36.13
N SER A 10 42.10 -18.52 36.05
CA SER A 10 41.04 -17.61 36.43
C SER A 10 39.87 -18.07 35.60
N SER A 11 38.81 -18.50 36.27
CA SER A 11 37.52 -18.69 35.64
C SER A 11 37.01 -17.32 35.22
N ASN A 12 37.72 -16.66 34.30
CA ASN A 12 37.13 -15.77 33.34
C ASN A 12 36.39 -16.65 32.34
N ARG A 13 35.36 -17.34 32.84
CA ARG A 13 34.13 -17.53 32.09
C ARG A 13 33.58 -16.12 31.92
N GLN A 14 34.23 -15.31 31.08
CA GLN A 14 33.58 -14.16 30.49
C GLN A 14 32.28 -14.73 29.98
N ASN A 15 31.20 -14.28 30.59
CA ASN A 15 29.86 -14.69 30.29
C ASN A 15 29.57 -14.17 28.88
N ASN A 16 30.13 -14.84 27.87
CA ASN A 16 29.98 -14.53 26.45
C ASN A 16 28.58 -14.96 25.98
N SER A 17 27.60 -14.91 26.89
CA SER A 17 26.21 -15.11 26.61
C SER A 17 25.75 -13.89 25.82
N ARG A 18 25.45 -14.11 24.54
CA ARG A 18 24.77 -13.11 23.73
C ARG A 18 23.42 -12.82 24.39
N PRO A 19 23.02 -11.55 24.57
CA PRO A 19 21.71 -11.23 25.11
C PRO A 19 20.59 -11.90 24.33
N GLU A 20 19.57 -12.39 25.05
CA GLU A 20 18.39 -13.01 24.44
C GLU A 20 17.63 -12.01 23.56
N ALA A 21 17.27 -12.47 22.37
CA ALA A 21 16.49 -11.70 21.42
C ALA A 21 15.00 -11.88 21.69
N ASN A 22 14.48 -11.19 22.71
CA ASN A 22 13.07 -11.22 23.12
C ASN A 22 12.16 -10.40 22.19
N PHE A 23 12.38 -10.49 20.88
CA PHE A 23 11.54 -9.80 19.90
C PHE A 23 10.37 -10.70 19.49
N PRO A 24 9.15 -10.15 19.38
CA PRO A 24 8.03 -10.91 18.87
C PRO A 24 8.30 -11.27 17.39
N PRO A 25 7.80 -12.43 16.93
CA PRO A 25 7.91 -12.80 15.53
C PRO A 25 7.13 -11.84 14.63
N SER A 26 7.49 -11.80 13.34
CA SER A 26 6.72 -11.06 12.35
C SER A 26 5.29 -11.59 12.28
N LEU A 27 4.30 -10.68 12.34
CA LEU A 27 2.89 -11.01 12.12
C LEU A 27 2.64 -11.55 10.70
N TRP A 28 3.48 -11.16 9.75
CA TRP A 28 3.25 -11.38 8.33
C TRP A 28 3.98 -12.62 7.79
N GLY A 29 4.96 -13.16 8.52
CA GLY A 29 5.75 -14.31 8.10
C GLY A 29 6.22 -14.20 6.64
N CYS A 30 5.87 -15.20 5.83
CA CYS A 30 6.15 -15.24 4.39
C CYS A 30 4.92 -14.91 3.52
N SER A 31 3.83 -14.38 4.08
CA SER A 31 2.58 -14.12 3.35
C SER A 31 2.74 -13.20 2.14
N PHE A 32 3.79 -12.37 2.13
CA PHE A 32 4.14 -11.48 1.02
C PHE A 32 5.45 -11.87 0.32
N ALA A 33 6.00 -13.05 0.61
CA ALA A 33 7.28 -13.49 0.03
C ALA A 33 7.16 -13.88 -1.45
N SER A 34 5.95 -14.20 -1.92
CA SER A 34 5.67 -14.50 -3.31
C SER A 34 4.29 -14.01 -3.71
N PHE A 35 4.21 -13.46 -4.91
CA PHE A 35 2.97 -13.03 -5.53
C PHE A 35 3.06 -13.30 -7.03
N SER A 36 2.07 -14.03 -7.56
CA SER A 36 1.89 -14.20 -8.99
C SER A 36 0.87 -13.19 -9.47
N PHE A 37 1.26 -12.33 -10.40
CA PHE A 37 0.38 -11.27 -10.88
C PHE A 37 -0.73 -11.86 -11.78
N PRO A 38 -2.02 -11.67 -11.43
CA PRO A 38 -3.13 -12.14 -12.23
C PRO A 38 -3.36 -11.18 -13.42
N GLN A 39 -2.51 -11.30 -14.45
CA GLN A 39 -2.49 -10.39 -15.60
C GLN A 39 -3.85 -10.29 -16.29
N THR A 40 -4.52 -11.43 -16.48
CA THR A 40 -5.82 -11.52 -17.15
C THR A 40 -6.92 -10.77 -16.41
N GLU A 41 -6.99 -10.95 -15.09
CA GLU A 41 -7.94 -10.28 -14.23
C GLU A 41 -7.62 -8.80 -14.14
N PHE A 42 -6.34 -8.44 -14.03
CA PHE A 42 -5.91 -7.05 -14.00
C PHE A 42 -6.30 -6.29 -15.27
N GLU A 43 -6.07 -6.88 -16.44
CA GLU A 43 -6.49 -6.29 -17.72
C GLU A 43 -8.02 -6.16 -17.81
N TRP A 44 -8.75 -7.17 -17.34
CA TRP A 44 -10.21 -7.11 -17.27
C TRP A 44 -10.67 -5.96 -16.36
N TYR A 45 -10.17 -5.86 -15.14
CA TYR A 45 -10.49 -4.77 -14.22
C TYR A 45 -10.11 -3.39 -14.80
N THR A 46 -8.96 -3.30 -15.49
CA THR A 46 -8.51 -2.06 -16.14
C THR A 46 -9.54 -1.58 -17.15
N ARG A 47 -10.02 -2.47 -18.03
CA ARG A 47 -11.06 -2.14 -19.01
C ARG A 47 -12.38 -1.71 -18.34
N GLN A 48 -12.78 -2.43 -17.28
CA GLN A 48 -13.99 -2.08 -16.54
C GLN A 48 -13.89 -0.69 -15.89
N VAL A 49 -12.73 -0.34 -15.34
CA VAL A 49 -12.47 0.98 -14.74
C VAL A 49 -12.47 2.08 -15.81
N GLU A 50 -11.92 1.83 -16.99
CA GLU A 50 -11.95 2.78 -18.10
C GLU A 50 -13.39 3.08 -18.57
N VAL A 51 -14.21 2.04 -18.73
CA VAL A 51 -15.64 2.19 -19.07
C VAL A 51 -16.38 2.95 -17.98
N LEU A 52 -16.19 2.57 -16.72
CA LEU A 52 -16.83 3.25 -15.60
C LEU A 52 -16.41 4.72 -15.50
N LYS A 53 -15.13 5.03 -15.74
CA LYS A 53 -14.60 6.38 -15.75
C LYS A 53 -15.28 7.26 -16.80
N GLU A 54 -15.42 6.77 -18.04
CA GLU A 54 -16.13 7.51 -19.09
C GLU A 54 -17.62 7.65 -18.76
N ASN A 55 -18.27 6.59 -18.27
CA ASN A 55 -19.68 6.67 -17.84
C ASN A 55 -19.91 7.71 -16.73
N VAL A 56 -19.04 7.75 -15.72
CA VAL A 56 -19.13 8.74 -14.64
C VAL A 56 -18.89 10.14 -15.19
N LYS A 57 -17.92 10.31 -16.09
CA LYS A 57 -17.67 11.59 -16.76
C LYS A 57 -18.89 12.04 -17.57
N ASP A 58 -19.49 11.16 -18.35
CA ASP A 58 -20.70 11.45 -19.12
C ASP A 58 -21.87 11.80 -18.20
N MET A 59 -22.06 11.06 -17.10
CA MET A 59 -23.08 11.37 -16.09
C MET A 59 -22.86 12.73 -15.45
N LEU A 60 -21.62 13.09 -15.12
CA LEU A 60 -21.27 14.41 -14.57
C LEU A 60 -21.50 15.52 -15.61
N MET A 61 -21.18 15.28 -16.88
CA MET A 61 -21.43 16.23 -17.95
C MET A 61 -22.91 16.34 -18.29
N ALA A 62 -23.69 15.26 -18.18
CA ALA A 62 -25.14 15.26 -18.34
C ALA A 62 -25.85 15.93 -17.14
N SER A 63 -25.36 15.72 -15.91
CA SER A 63 -25.85 16.42 -14.71
C SER A 63 -25.61 17.92 -14.79
N LYS A 64 -24.52 18.35 -15.43
CA LYS A 64 -24.31 19.77 -15.78
C LYS A 64 -25.24 20.28 -16.89
N LYS A 65 -25.92 19.39 -17.60
CA LYS A 65 -26.70 19.70 -18.80
C LYS A 65 -28.22 19.80 -18.58
N ASP A 66 -28.81 19.57 -17.39
CA ASP A 66 -30.15 20.12 -17.10
C ASP A 66 -30.67 20.03 -15.64
N PRO A 67 -31.39 21.05 -15.10
CA PRO A 67 -32.59 21.69 -15.66
C PRO A 67 -32.42 23.21 -15.85
N VAL A 68 -31.37 23.59 -16.56
CA VAL A 68 -31.28 24.91 -17.16
C VAL A 68 -30.90 24.59 -18.64
N LEU A 69 -31.73 24.46 -19.68
CA LEU A 69 -33.15 24.78 -19.89
C LEU A 69 -33.57 25.86 -18.91
N ILE A 70 -32.74 26.89 -18.62
CA ILE A 70 -32.47 28.09 -19.41
C ILE A 70 -33.68 28.44 -20.26
N SER A 71 -34.85 28.13 -19.69
CA SER A 71 -36.23 28.46 -19.98
C SER A 71 -36.46 29.97 -20.06
N VAL A 72 -35.39 30.74 -20.00
CA VAL A 72 -35.32 32.18 -19.91
C VAL A 72 -34.09 32.58 -20.74
N THR A 73 -34.07 33.77 -21.30
CA THR A 73 -32.93 34.38 -22.02
C THR A 73 -32.63 33.96 -23.47
N SER A 74 -33.05 32.79 -23.95
CA SER A 74 -33.43 32.65 -25.38
C SER A 74 -34.50 33.69 -25.81
N TYR A 75 -35.19 34.33 -24.86
CA TYR A 75 -36.14 35.43 -25.08
C TYR A 75 -35.54 36.85 -25.04
N TYR A 76 -34.35 37.09 -24.46
CA TYR A 76 -33.87 38.46 -24.18
C TYR A 76 -32.75 38.97 -25.09
N ILE A 77 -31.98 38.10 -25.76
CA ILE A 77 -30.90 38.55 -26.66
C ILE A 77 -31.40 38.79 -28.11
N VAL A 78 -32.59 38.30 -28.47
CA VAL A 78 -33.09 38.38 -29.85
C VAL A 78 -34.27 39.37 -30.02
N LEU A 79 -34.85 39.91 -28.93
CA LEU A 79 -36.06 40.75 -29.00
C LEU A 79 -35.92 42.20 -28.47
N TYR A 80 -34.72 42.66 -28.08
CA TYR A 80 -34.42 44.09 -27.79
C TYR A 80 -33.01 44.48 -28.21
#